data_AF-A0A1H1FFW6-F1
#
_entry.id   AF-A0A1H1FFW6-F1
#
_cell.length_a   1.000
_cell.length_b   1.000
_cell.length_c   1.000
_cell.angle_alpha   90.00
_cell.angle_beta   90.00
_cell.angle_gamma   90.00
#
_symmetry.space_group_name_H-M   'P 1'
#
loop_
_entity.id
_entity.type
_entity.pdbx_description
1 polymer ?
#
loop_
_entity_poly.entity_id
_entity_poly.type
_entity_poly.pdbx_seq_one_letter_code
_entity_poly.pdbx_strand_id
1 'polypeptide(L)'
;MLEADRVEINPLQPAPSNPALVTQRPLSLTERKRLKPAVLSALTARMRLMIEFMVHGCPHQWHEAKTGIAKGTPLSLAQAADAVGIRRRNARDLFGQSLFQKELNRSLQALRDGHKAMATRKILDLVETKGDGKAADRKVQLEAALIVTGDAAKANSPSVNVNVVNQITPGYVIRLPAKREPATIEGKAIEVKP
;
A
#
# COMPACT_ATOMS: atom_id res chain seq x y z
N MET A 1 20.53 17.91 -87.16
CA MET A 1 19.11 18.13 -86.82
C MET A 1 18.53 16.75 -86.54
N LEU A 2 18.82 16.20 -85.36
CA LEU A 2 18.15 16.34 -84.06
C LEU A 2 17.15 15.19 -83.89
N GLU A 3 17.63 14.20 -83.15
CA GLU A 3 17.03 12.93 -82.80
C GLU A 3 15.79 13.10 -81.92
N ALA A 4 14.90 12.11 -82.03
CA ALA A 4 13.60 12.06 -81.39
C ALA A 4 13.71 11.95 -79.87
N ASP A 5 13.15 12.93 -79.16
CA ASP A 5 12.79 12.81 -77.75
C ASP A 5 11.67 11.78 -77.58
N ARG A 6 12.03 10.59 -77.10
CA ARG A 6 11.12 9.66 -76.44
C ARG A 6 11.60 9.51 -75.00
N VAL A 7 10.90 10.20 -74.10
CA VAL A 7 11.06 10.04 -72.64
C VAL A 7 10.49 8.68 -72.26
N GLU A 8 11.36 7.71 -72.02
CA GLU A 8 10.99 6.41 -71.47
C GLU A 8 10.54 6.57 -70.00
N ILE A 9 9.26 6.26 -69.77
CA ILE A 9 8.66 6.17 -68.44
C ILE A 9 9.22 4.90 -67.78
N ASN A 10 10.14 5.07 -66.83
CA ASN A 10 10.65 3.97 -66.02
C ASN A 10 9.55 3.52 -65.02
N PRO A 11 9.05 2.27 -65.07
CA PRO A 11 8.08 1.81 -64.09
C PRO A 11 8.76 1.62 -62.72
N LEU A 12 8.15 2.21 -61.70
CA LEU A 12 8.50 2.04 -60.28
C LEU A 12 8.77 0.57 -59.96
N GLN A 13 10.01 0.26 -59.61
CA GLN A 13 10.36 -1.03 -59.01
C GLN A 13 9.56 -1.20 -57.69
N PRO A 14 8.84 -2.31 -57.48
CA PRO A 14 8.27 -2.59 -56.17
C PRO A 14 9.40 -2.89 -55.20
N ALA A 15 9.40 -2.18 -54.06
CA ALA A 15 10.34 -2.40 -52.97
C ALA A 15 10.39 -3.90 -52.58
N PRO A 16 11.56 -4.47 -52.25
CA PRO A 16 11.62 -5.84 -51.76
C PRO A 16 10.88 -5.90 -50.42
N SER A 17 9.75 -6.60 -50.40
CA SER A 17 9.07 -7.00 -49.18
C SER A 17 10.00 -7.92 -48.40
N ASN A 18 10.68 -7.40 -47.39
CA ASN A 18 11.47 -8.20 -46.46
C ASN A 18 10.59 -9.34 -45.90
N PRO A 19 10.91 -10.62 -46.15
CA PRO A 19 10.24 -11.75 -45.51
C PRO A 19 10.86 -11.97 -44.12
N ALA A 20 10.92 -10.92 -43.32
CA ALA A 20 11.17 -11.03 -41.89
C ALA A 20 9.83 -10.89 -41.16
N LEU A 21 8.89 -11.77 -41.52
CA LEU A 21 7.88 -12.24 -40.60
C LEU A 21 8.66 -12.86 -39.45
N VAL A 22 8.93 -12.01 -38.45
CA VAL A 22 9.22 -12.40 -37.08
C VAL A 22 8.16 -13.43 -36.76
N THR A 23 8.54 -14.69 -36.87
CA THR A 23 7.80 -15.81 -36.33
C THR A 23 7.90 -15.57 -34.84
N GLN A 24 6.99 -14.74 -34.33
CA GLN A 24 6.69 -14.72 -32.91
C GLN A 24 6.17 -16.11 -32.65
N ARG A 25 7.10 -16.99 -32.26
CA ARG A 25 6.79 -18.26 -31.63
C ARG A 25 5.82 -17.85 -30.54
N PRO A 26 4.53 -18.22 -30.60
CA PRO A 26 3.69 -18.02 -29.44
C PRO A 26 4.43 -18.80 -28.37
N LEU A 27 4.95 -18.12 -27.36
CA LEU A 27 5.25 -18.75 -26.10
C LEU A 27 3.91 -19.31 -25.69
N SER A 28 3.62 -20.56 -26.10
CA SER A 28 2.59 -21.32 -25.46
C SER A 28 3.00 -21.20 -24.00
N LEU A 29 2.15 -20.50 -23.26
CA LEU A 29 2.07 -20.50 -21.82
C LEU A 29 1.88 -21.98 -21.48
N THR A 30 2.98 -22.72 -21.58
CA THR A 30 3.13 -24.08 -21.11
C THR A 30 2.64 -23.96 -19.72
N GLU A 31 1.46 -24.54 -19.50
CA GLU A 31 0.70 -24.48 -18.28
C GLU A 31 1.67 -24.89 -17.19
N ARG A 32 2.31 -23.89 -16.56
CA ARG A 32 3.11 -24.12 -15.38
C ARG A 32 2.05 -24.46 -14.37
N LYS A 33 1.69 -25.75 -14.30
CA LYS A 33 0.73 -26.31 -13.36
C LYS A 33 1.09 -25.67 -12.03
N ARG A 34 0.27 -24.69 -11.62
CA ARG A 34 0.47 -24.02 -10.34
C ARG A 34 0.18 -25.12 -9.34
N LEU A 35 1.26 -25.73 -8.84
CA LEU A 35 1.17 -26.71 -7.76
C LEU A 35 0.34 -26.04 -6.68
N LYS A 36 -0.78 -26.68 -6.32
CA LYS A 36 -1.64 -26.16 -5.25
C LYS A 36 -0.76 -26.02 -4.02
N PRO A 37 -0.82 -24.88 -3.31
CA PRO A 37 0.00 -24.71 -2.12
C PRO A 37 -0.31 -25.85 -1.15
N ALA A 38 0.72 -26.55 -0.68
CA ALA A 38 0.55 -27.65 0.24
C ALA A 38 -0.14 -27.13 1.51
N VAL A 39 -1.28 -27.72 1.85
CA VAL A 39 -1.97 -27.42 3.11
C VAL A 39 -1.09 -27.95 4.24
N LEU A 40 -0.57 -27.06 5.09
CA LEU A 40 0.25 -27.48 6.22
C LEU A 40 -0.62 -28.17 7.27
N SER A 41 -0.17 -29.36 7.68
CA SER A 41 -0.73 -30.09 8.83
C SER A 41 -0.15 -29.59 10.16
N ALA A 42 1.09 -29.12 10.16
CA ALA A 42 1.79 -28.65 11.34
C ALA A 42 2.73 -27.47 11.04
N LEU A 43 2.91 -26.58 12.02
CA LEU A 43 3.78 -25.42 11.92
C LEU A 43 5.21 -25.76 12.33
N THR A 44 6.17 -25.59 11.42
CA THR A 44 7.59 -25.81 11.68
C THR A 44 8.15 -24.74 12.64
N ALA A 45 9.23 -25.07 13.37
CA ALA A 45 9.89 -24.13 14.30
C ALA A 45 10.27 -22.79 13.64
N ARG A 46 10.78 -22.82 12.39
CA ARG A 46 11.12 -21.60 11.63
C ARG A 46 9.90 -20.71 11.37
N MET A 47 8.74 -21.30 11.09
CA MET A 47 7.51 -20.55 10.85
C MET A 47 6.98 -19.93 12.14
N ARG A 48 7.10 -20.62 13.28
CA ARG A 48 6.78 -20.06 14.60
C ARG A 48 7.67 -18.87 14.93
N LEU A 49 8.96 -18.99 14.68
CA LEU A 49 9.93 -17.92 14.91
C LEU A 49 9.67 -16.71 13.99
N MET A 50 9.20 -16.94 12.76
CA MET A 50 8.74 -15.87 11.87
C MET A 50 7.52 -15.13 12.46
N ILE A 51 6.54 -15.85 13.03
CA ILE A 51 5.39 -15.25 13.72
C ILE A 51 5.86 -14.42 14.93
N GLU A 52 6.78 -14.98 15.72
CA GLU A 52 7.33 -14.29 16.90
C GLU A 52 8.01 -12.97 16.51
N PHE A 53 8.80 -12.95 15.43
CA PHE A 53 9.40 -11.72 14.92
C PHE A 53 8.39 -10.71 14.37
N MET A 54 7.24 -11.16 13.88
CA MET A 54 6.17 -10.26 13.46
C MET A 54 5.46 -9.61 14.65
N VAL A 55 5.36 -10.29 15.79
CA VAL A 55 4.61 -9.83 16.97
C VAL A 55 5.50 -9.09 17.97
N HIS A 56 6.64 -9.66 18.33
CA HIS A 56 7.56 -9.17 19.35
C HIS A 56 8.82 -8.49 18.77
N GLY A 57 9.05 -8.62 17.46
CA GLY A 57 10.26 -8.13 16.81
C GLY A 57 11.46 -9.06 16.92
N CYS A 58 12.53 -8.74 16.19
CA CYS A 58 13.78 -9.49 16.27
C CYS A 58 14.63 -8.96 17.45
N PRO A 59 15.08 -9.83 18.38
CA PRO A 59 15.92 -9.40 19.50
C PRO A 59 17.40 -9.21 19.12
N HIS A 60 17.79 -9.65 17.92
CA HIS A 60 19.21 -9.70 17.55
C HIS A 60 19.70 -8.40 16.90
N GLN A 61 20.90 -7.96 17.31
CA GLN A 61 21.54 -6.74 16.80
C GLN A 61 21.98 -6.80 15.34
N TRP A 62 22.28 -7.99 14.82
CA TRP A 62 22.66 -8.13 13.41
C TRP A 62 21.53 -7.68 12.48
N HIS A 63 20.28 -7.82 12.90
CA HIS A 63 19.13 -7.41 12.10
C HIS A 63 19.01 -5.88 12.02
N GLU A 64 19.25 -5.20 13.13
CA GLU A 64 19.28 -3.75 13.22
C GLU A 64 20.38 -3.17 12.30
N ALA A 65 21.59 -3.72 12.35
CA ALA A 65 22.69 -3.30 11.47
C ALA A 65 22.37 -3.49 9.97
N LYS A 66 21.59 -4.52 9.63
CA LYS A 66 21.26 -4.86 8.24
C LYS A 66 20.06 -4.10 7.68
N THR A 67 19.07 -3.80 8.51
CA THR A 67 17.78 -3.23 8.07
C THR A 67 17.53 -1.81 8.57
N GLY A 68 18.33 -1.33 9.54
CA GLY A 68 18.12 -0.05 10.21
C GLY A 68 16.91 -0.03 11.15
N ILE A 69 16.29 -1.18 11.42
CA ILE A 69 15.11 -1.29 12.28
C ILE A 69 15.57 -1.59 13.70
N ALA A 70 15.12 -0.78 14.65
CA ALA A 70 15.45 -0.92 16.07
C ALA A 70 15.04 -2.29 16.62
N LYS A 71 15.86 -2.84 17.53
CA LYS A 71 15.59 -4.13 18.19
C LYS A 71 14.22 -4.14 18.86
N GLY A 72 13.52 -5.26 18.79
CA GLY A 72 12.18 -5.42 19.39
C GLY A 72 11.05 -4.69 18.65
N THR A 73 11.32 -4.06 17.51
CA THR A 73 10.25 -3.52 16.66
C THR A 73 9.60 -4.67 15.87
N PRO A 74 8.25 -4.77 15.84
CA PRO A 74 7.56 -5.79 15.06
C PRO A 74 7.89 -5.65 13.57
N LEU A 75 8.20 -6.77 12.93
CA LEU A 75 8.65 -6.80 11.54
C LEU A 75 7.48 -7.06 10.58
N SER A 76 7.57 -6.49 9.38
CA SER A 76 6.69 -6.87 8.27
C SER A 76 6.96 -8.31 7.85
N LEU A 77 5.96 -8.98 7.25
CA LEU A 77 6.07 -10.37 6.77
C LEU A 77 7.34 -10.60 5.92
N ALA A 78 7.68 -9.67 5.03
CA ALA A 78 8.85 -9.78 4.18
C ALA A 78 10.17 -9.70 4.98
N GLN A 79 10.24 -8.80 5.96
CA GLN A 79 11.41 -8.61 6.81
C GLN A 79 11.59 -9.80 7.77
N ALA A 80 10.50 -10.28 8.37
CA ALA A 80 10.51 -11.47 9.22
C ALA A 80 10.95 -12.69 8.41
N ALA A 81 10.47 -12.85 7.17
CA ALA A 81 10.90 -13.95 6.30
C ALA A 81 12.40 -13.86 5.95
N ASP A 82 12.90 -12.66 5.63
CA ASP A 82 14.31 -12.43 5.32
C ASP A 82 15.21 -12.69 6.56
N ALA A 83 14.74 -12.35 7.76
CA ALA A 83 15.44 -12.61 9.01
C ALA A 83 15.55 -14.11 9.34
N VAL A 84 14.50 -14.89 9.05
CA VAL A 84 14.49 -16.35 9.27
C VAL A 84 15.13 -17.13 8.12
N GLY A 85 15.34 -16.49 6.96
CA GLY A 85 15.87 -17.10 5.75
C GLY A 85 14.84 -17.89 4.94
N ILE A 86 13.57 -17.50 5.01
CA ILE A 86 12.48 -18.06 4.19
C ILE A 86 12.33 -17.19 2.93
N ARG A 87 12.23 -17.82 1.76
CA ARG A 87 11.96 -17.08 0.50
C ARG A 87 10.64 -16.32 0.62
N ARG A 88 10.65 -15.03 0.24
CA ARG A 88 9.48 -14.14 0.29
C ARG A 88 8.23 -14.71 -0.38
N ARG A 89 8.39 -15.42 -1.51
CA ARG A 89 7.26 -16.11 -2.18
C ARG A 89 6.61 -17.14 -1.27
N ASN A 90 7.43 -17.99 -0.64
CA ASN A 90 6.94 -18.99 0.29
C ASN A 90 6.30 -18.34 1.53
N ALA A 91 6.87 -17.24 2.05
CA ALA A 91 6.27 -16.51 3.16
C ALA A 91 4.86 -15.96 2.83
N ARG A 92 4.65 -15.48 1.60
CA ARG A 92 3.33 -15.06 1.11
C ARG A 92 2.35 -16.24 1.02
N ASP A 93 2.82 -17.37 0.51
CA ASP A 93 1.99 -18.58 0.40
C ASP A 93 1.62 -19.10 1.81
N LEU A 94 2.55 -19.06 2.77
CA LEU A 94 2.33 -19.42 4.18
C LEU A 94 1.33 -18.49 4.87
N PHE A 95 1.40 -17.19 4.61
CA PHE A 95 0.48 -16.21 5.19
C PHE A 95 -0.98 -16.44 4.75
N GLY A 96 -1.18 -17.03 3.57
CA GLY A 96 -2.50 -17.43 3.08
C GLY A 96 -3.08 -18.66 3.78
N GLN A 97 -2.31 -19.37 4.62
CA GLN A 97 -2.76 -20.59 5.26
C GLN A 97 -3.46 -20.32 6.60
N SER A 98 -4.59 -21.01 6.83
CA SER A 98 -5.40 -20.84 8.03
C SER A 98 -4.65 -21.19 9.32
N LEU A 99 -3.77 -22.20 9.28
CA LEU A 99 -2.97 -22.62 10.43
C LEU A 99 -2.00 -21.52 10.86
N PHE A 100 -1.34 -20.87 9.91
CA PHE A 100 -0.45 -19.74 10.17
C PHE A 100 -1.21 -18.55 10.79
N GLN A 101 -2.38 -18.21 10.22
CA GLN A 101 -3.22 -17.13 10.72
C GLN A 101 -3.73 -17.38 12.14
N LYS A 102 -4.11 -18.63 12.47
CA LYS A 102 -4.55 -19.01 13.82
C LYS A 102 -3.46 -18.77 14.86
N GLU A 103 -2.23 -19.20 14.58
CA GLU A 103 -1.10 -19.00 15.50
C GLU A 103 -0.67 -17.52 15.58
N LEU A 104 -0.73 -16.78 14.48
CA LEU A 104 -0.51 -15.33 14.48
C LEU A 104 -1.56 -14.60 15.34
N ASN A 105 -2.83 -14.94 15.19
CA ASN A 105 -3.91 -14.34 15.99
C ASN A 105 -3.78 -14.72 17.47
N ARG A 106 -3.38 -15.97 17.76
CA ARG A 106 -3.12 -16.43 19.13
C ARG A 106 -1.99 -15.65 19.79
N SER A 107 -0.88 -15.43 19.08
CA SER A 107 0.26 -14.65 19.60
C SER A 107 -0.09 -13.16 19.77
N LEU A 108 -0.82 -12.57 18.83
CA LEU A 108 -1.35 -11.20 18.99
C LEU A 108 -2.30 -11.07 20.18
N GLN A 109 -3.15 -12.08 20.40
CA GLN A 109 -4.06 -12.10 21.54
C GLN A 109 -3.30 -12.19 22.86
N ALA A 110 -2.28 -13.07 22.94
CA ALA A 110 -1.41 -13.17 24.10
C ALA A 110 -0.68 -11.83 24.40
N LEU A 111 -0.19 -11.13 23.37
CA LEU A 111 0.40 -9.81 23.52
C LEU A 111 -0.62 -8.80 24.09
N ARG A 112 -1.84 -8.77 23.55
CA ARG A 112 -2.90 -7.89 24.04
C ARG A 112 -3.26 -8.19 25.48
N ASP A 113 -3.37 -9.46 25.85
CA ASP A 113 -3.72 -9.86 27.21
C ASP A 113 -2.62 -9.48 28.21
N GLY A 114 -1.35 -9.56 27.81
CA GLY A 114 -0.24 -8.99 28.59
C GLY A 114 -0.33 -7.47 28.76
N HIS A 115 -0.69 -6.73 27.70
CA HIS A 115 -0.85 -5.28 27.77
C HIS A 115 -2.07 -4.83 28.58
N LYS A 116 -3.16 -5.61 28.61
CA LYS A 116 -4.34 -5.29 29.43
C LYS A 116 -3.96 -5.13 30.89
N ALA A 117 -3.14 -6.03 31.44
CA ALA A 117 -2.70 -5.95 32.83
C ALA A 117 -1.89 -4.67 33.11
N MET A 118 -1.01 -4.28 32.19
CA MET A 118 -0.26 -3.02 32.31
C MET A 118 -1.17 -1.79 32.19
N ALA A 119 -2.16 -1.82 31.29
CA ALA A 119 -3.12 -0.75 31.13
C ALA A 119 -3.97 -0.58 32.40
N THR A 120 -4.46 -1.67 32.99
CA THR A 120 -5.20 -1.63 34.27
C THR A 120 -4.37 -1.00 35.37
N ARG A 121 -3.09 -1.34 35.49
CA ARG A 121 -2.18 -0.71 36.47
C ARG A 121 -2.06 0.80 36.25
N LYS A 122 -1.82 1.23 35.00
CA LYS A 122 -1.76 2.67 34.68
C LYS A 122 -3.06 3.40 34.99
N ILE A 123 -4.21 2.75 34.79
CA ILE A 123 -5.52 3.34 35.14
C ILE A 123 -5.63 3.50 36.66
N LEU A 124 -5.20 2.53 37.45
CA LEU A 124 -5.17 2.65 38.91
C LEU A 124 -4.23 3.78 39.35
N ASP A 125 -3.03 3.86 38.77
CA ASP A 125 -2.09 4.94 39.04
C ASP A 125 -2.73 6.31 38.76
N LEU A 126 -3.46 6.45 37.64
CA LEU A 126 -4.16 7.69 37.28
C LEU A 126 -5.25 8.08 38.29
N VAL A 127 -5.94 7.11 38.89
CA VAL A 127 -6.95 7.36 39.94
C VAL A 127 -6.31 7.88 41.22
N GLU A 128 -5.14 7.34 41.59
CA GLU A 128 -4.44 7.69 42.83
C GLU A 128 -3.64 9.01 42.72
N THR A 129 -3.25 9.40 41.51
CA THR A 129 -2.38 10.57 41.29
C THR A 129 -3.12 11.88 41.60
N LYS A 130 -2.71 12.62 42.63
CA LYS A 130 -3.14 14.00 42.88
C LYS A 130 -2.41 14.94 41.89
N GLY A 131 -3.03 15.21 40.73
CA GLY A 131 -2.48 16.14 39.73
C GLY A 131 -2.45 17.61 40.19
N ASP A 132 -2.23 18.54 39.26
CA ASP A 132 -2.11 20.00 39.51
C ASP A 132 -3.43 20.67 39.95
N GLY A 133 -4.48 19.88 40.19
CA GLY A 133 -5.80 20.37 40.57
C GLY A 133 -6.61 21.00 39.43
N LYS A 134 -6.12 20.94 38.18
CA LYS A 134 -6.82 21.45 36.99
C LYS A 134 -8.07 20.61 36.69
N ALA A 135 -9.08 21.25 36.09
CA ALA A 135 -10.33 20.57 35.72
C ALA A 135 -10.11 19.42 34.72
N ALA A 136 -9.11 19.53 33.85
CA ALA A 136 -8.73 18.48 32.91
C ALA A 136 -8.25 17.20 33.63
N ASP A 137 -7.39 17.35 34.64
CA ASP A 137 -6.84 16.22 35.40
C ASP A 137 -7.94 15.52 36.20
N ARG A 138 -8.86 16.29 36.81
CA ARG A 138 -10.03 15.74 37.51
C ARG A 138 -10.96 14.96 36.59
N LYS A 139 -11.10 15.41 35.34
CA LYS A 139 -11.89 14.69 34.32
C LYS A 139 -11.24 13.36 33.95
N VAL A 140 -9.92 13.34 33.73
CA VAL A 140 -9.17 12.11 33.43
C VAL A 140 -9.23 11.12 34.60
N GLN A 141 -9.14 11.60 35.85
CA GLN A 141 -9.30 10.78 37.05
C GLN A 141 -10.71 10.19 37.16
N LEU A 142 -11.75 10.98 36.88
CA LEU A 142 -13.13 10.52 36.90
C LEU A 142 -13.37 9.47 35.81
N GLU A 143 -12.87 9.70 34.59
CA GLU A 143 -12.93 8.72 33.50
C GLU A 143 -12.19 7.42 33.86
N ALA A 144 -11.00 7.52 34.45
CA ALA A 144 -10.25 6.36 34.93
C ALA A 144 -11.01 5.59 36.02
N ALA A 145 -11.61 6.29 36.99
CA ALA A 145 -12.43 5.69 38.03
C ALA A 145 -13.67 4.98 37.45
N LEU A 146 -14.36 5.58 36.48
CA LEU A 146 -15.48 4.96 35.77
C LEU A 146 -15.07 3.69 35.01
N ILE A 147 -13.87 3.67 34.43
CA ILE A 147 -13.31 2.49 33.77
C ILE A 147 -13.04 1.38 34.78
N VAL A 148 -12.52 1.70 35.97
CA VAL A 148 -12.25 0.73 37.05
C VAL A 148 -13.53 0.14 37.61
N THR A 149 -14.57 0.96 37.83
CA THR A 149 -15.87 0.50 38.33
C THR A 149 -16.65 -0.32 37.30
N GLY A 150 -16.23 -0.31 36.03
CA GLY A 150 -16.87 -1.08 34.95
C GLY A 150 -18.05 -0.36 34.29
N ASP A 151 -18.38 0.86 34.72
CA ASP A 151 -19.48 1.67 34.17
C ASP A 151 -19.11 2.37 32.85
N ALA A 152 -17.84 2.40 32.48
CA ALA A 152 -17.37 2.97 31.22
C ALA A 152 -17.97 2.32 29.96
N ALA A 153 -18.54 1.11 30.05
CA ALA A 153 -19.22 0.48 28.92
C ALA A 153 -20.51 1.22 28.49
N LYS A 154 -21.10 2.07 29.36
CA LYS A 154 -22.34 2.81 29.07
C LYS A 154 -22.13 4.30 28.79
N ALA A 155 -21.02 4.88 29.23
CA ALA A 155 -20.78 6.31 29.15
C ALA A 155 -19.73 6.63 28.06
N ASN A 156 -20.22 6.99 26.87
CA ASN A 156 -19.47 7.67 25.80
C ASN A 156 -18.14 7.04 25.39
N SER A 157 -18.21 6.10 24.44
CA SER A 157 -17.11 5.92 23.50
C SER A 157 -16.89 7.25 22.77
N PRO A 158 -15.71 7.89 22.79
CA PRO A 158 -15.45 9.03 21.91
C PRO A 158 -15.48 8.50 20.49
N SER A 159 -16.60 8.71 19.78
CA SER A 159 -16.74 8.37 18.37
C SER A 159 -15.83 9.29 17.58
N VAL A 160 -14.59 8.87 17.35
CA VAL A 160 -13.69 9.53 16.41
C VAL A 160 -14.20 9.18 15.01
N ASN A 161 -15.20 9.94 14.56
CA ASN A 161 -15.71 9.88 13.20
C ASN A 161 -14.69 10.58 12.28
N VAL A 162 -13.76 9.82 11.73
CA VAL A 162 -12.84 10.32 10.70
C VAL A 162 -13.56 10.31 9.36
N ASN A 163 -14.30 11.38 9.09
CA ASN A 163 -14.96 11.61 7.81
C ASN A 163 -13.92 11.96 6.73
N VAL A 164 -13.22 10.97 6.17
CA VAL A 164 -12.33 11.18 5.01
C VAL A 164 -13.13 11.08 3.71
N VAL A 165 -13.88 12.14 3.39
CA VAL A 165 -14.50 12.29 2.07
C VAL A 165 -13.46 12.89 1.13
N ASN A 166 -12.59 12.05 0.58
CA ASN A 166 -11.78 12.43 -0.58
C ASN A 166 -12.62 12.26 -1.84
N GLN A 167 -13.49 13.24 -2.11
CA GLN A 167 -14.24 13.33 -3.36
C GLN A 167 -13.34 13.91 -4.46
N ILE A 168 -12.36 13.12 -4.91
CA ILE A 168 -11.48 13.50 -6.02
C ILE A 168 -12.28 13.31 -7.31
N THR A 169 -12.85 14.39 -7.83
CA THR A 169 -13.48 14.42 -9.15
C THR A 169 -12.37 14.61 -10.20
N PRO A 170 -12.14 13.66 -11.12
CA PRO A 170 -11.09 13.79 -12.13
C PRO A 170 -11.48 14.87 -13.16
N GLY A 171 -10.85 16.04 -13.07
CA GLY A 171 -10.92 17.08 -14.09
C GLY A 171 -9.82 16.91 -15.14
N TYR A 172 -10.16 17.02 -16.42
CA TYR A 172 -9.17 17.04 -17.50
C TYR A 172 -8.46 18.38 -17.55
N VAL A 173 -7.12 18.37 -17.61
CA VAL A 173 -6.30 19.58 -17.77
C VAL A 173 -5.94 19.72 -19.26
N ILE A 174 -6.62 20.62 -19.97
CA ILE A 174 -6.26 20.98 -21.35
C ILE A 174 -5.19 22.08 -21.30
N ARG A 175 -3.98 21.76 -21.77
CA ARG A 175 -2.91 22.75 -21.93
C ARG A 175 -3.11 23.50 -23.25
N LEU A 176 -3.64 24.72 -23.18
CA LEU A 176 -3.70 25.61 -24.33
C LEU A 176 -2.31 26.23 -24.59
N PRO A 177 -1.83 26.27 -25.85
CA PRO A 177 -0.60 26.99 -26.19
C PRO A 177 -0.80 28.50 -25.99
N ALA A 178 0.23 29.17 -25.47
CA ALA A 178 0.16 30.58 -25.12
C ALA A 178 0.12 31.48 -26.37
N LYS A 179 -0.92 32.33 -26.43
CA LYS A 179 -1.10 33.53 -27.26
C LYS A 179 -0.95 33.35 -28.78
N ARG A 180 -2.10 33.34 -29.46
CA ARG A 180 -2.21 33.73 -30.88
C ARG A 180 -2.72 35.18 -30.90
N GLU A 181 -1.97 36.10 -31.52
CA GLU A 181 -2.45 37.47 -31.70
C GLU A 181 -3.68 37.49 -32.63
N PRO A 182 -4.71 38.29 -32.32
CA PRO A 182 -5.91 38.38 -33.15
C PRO A 182 -5.57 39.10 -34.45
N ALA A 183 -5.83 38.46 -35.60
CA ALA A 183 -5.81 39.13 -36.89
C ALA A 183 -7.02 40.09 -36.95
N THR A 184 -6.75 41.39 -36.95
CA THR A 184 -7.76 42.42 -37.21
C THR A 184 -8.29 42.26 -38.63
N ILE A 185 -9.57 41.93 -38.76
CA ILE A 185 -10.30 41.97 -40.03
C ILE A 185 -10.95 43.36 -40.09
N GLU A 186 -10.33 44.30 -40.80
CA GLU A 186 -10.91 45.62 -41.06
C GLU A 186 -12.06 45.47 -42.07
N GLY A 187 -13.29 45.42 -41.56
CA GLY A 187 -14.51 45.47 -42.36
C GLY A 187 -14.79 46.89 -42.85
N LYS A 188 -14.90 47.07 -44.17
CA LYS A 188 -15.43 48.30 -44.80
C LYS A 188 -16.87 48.54 -44.34
N ALA A 189 -17.11 49.64 -43.64
CA ALA A 189 -18.44 50.15 -43.33
C ALA A 189 -19.12 50.67 -44.61
N ILE A 190 -20.35 50.24 -44.87
CA ILE A 190 -21.22 50.82 -45.89
C ILE A 190 -22.15 51.79 -45.17
N GLU A 191 -22.00 53.07 -45.44
CA GLU A 191 -22.85 54.15 -44.92
C GLU A 191 -24.27 54.05 -45.50
N VAL A 192 -25.28 54.16 -44.64
CA VAL A 192 -26.64 54.51 -45.03
C VAL A 192 -26.97 55.86 -44.39
N LYS A 193 -27.12 56.87 -45.24
CA LYS A 193 -27.50 58.26 -44.88
C LYS A 193 -29.00 58.31 -44.45
N PRO A 194 -29.39 59.33 -43.67
CA PRO A 194 -30.51 59.33 -42.74
C PRO A 194 -31.91 59.25 -43.38
#